data_AF-A0A3R6HWN5-F1
#
_entry.id   AF-A0A3R6HWN5-F1
#
_cell.length_a   1.000
_cell.length_b   1.000
_cell.length_c   1.000
_cell.angle_alpha   90.00
_cell.angle_beta   90.00
_cell.angle_gamma   90.00
#
_symmetry.space_group_name_H-M   'P 1'
#
loop_
_entity.id
_entity.type
_entity.pdbx_description
1 polymer ?
#
loop_
_entity_poly.entity_id
_entity_poly.type
_entity_poly.pdbx_seq_one_letter_code
_entity_poly.pdbx_strand_id
1 'polypeptide(L)'
;MANENNNIQATTDDSQIVLYQPDESVRLEVKLDATHETVWLTQQQIADLFGTKRPAITKHLSNIYASGELDKNSTCSILEHMGNDGKQRYATTYYNLDAIISVGYRVNSINATAFRRWATNILREYLLQGYSVNRHLIALQENMDKRMTHIEDIQAKQQQQLDFFIRTSTPPAEMVFFEGDFYTARVALENLVRSANHRVVIIDGYVSARTLDILNVCKHGVEMLIYTGGVGRGMQRLMDEHDHLFPESRVDIRKWRKESHDRWLIIDDRLYHCGHSLDANGGHKISAIILMGITPEIILSEME
;
A
#
# COMPACT_ATOMS: atom_id res chain seq x y z
N MET A 1 -33.90 -19.24 -14.20
CA MET A 1 -35.23 -18.81 -14.64
C MET A 1 -35.67 -17.71 -13.68
N ALA A 2 -35.36 -16.47 -14.03
CA ALA A 2 -35.74 -15.29 -13.26
C ALA A 2 -37.15 -14.91 -13.70
N ASN A 3 -38.08 -14.79 -12.75
CA ASN A 3 -39.42 -14.28 -13.01
C ASN A 3 -39.37 -12.77 -12.88
N GLU A 4 -39.09 -12.10 -14.00
CA GLU A 4 -39.33 -10.68 -14.20
C GLU A 4 -40.85 -10.44 -14.17
N ASN A 5 -41.33 -9.63 -13.22
CA ASN A 5 -42.53 -8.80 -13.35
C ASN A 5 -42.72 -7.98 -12.07
N ASN A 6 -41.99 -6.87 -11.96
CA ASN A 6 -42.43 -5.70 -11.21
C ASN A 6 -42.00 -4.48 -12.03
N ASN A 7 -42.82 -4.15 -13.02
CA ASN A 7 -42.61 -3.05 -13.94
C ASN A 7 -43.02 -1.74 -13.25
N ILE A 8 -42.05 -1.07 -12.61
CA ILE A 8 -42.21 0.30 -12.11
C ILE A 8 -41.78 1.23 -13.26
N GLN A 9 -42.75 1.75 -14.01
CA GLN A 9 -42.48 2.79 -15.01
C GLN A 9 -42.56 4.17 -14.33
N ALA A 10 -41.44 4.89 -14.34
CA ALA A 10 -41.38 6.27 -13.89
C ALA A 10 -41.79 7.21 -15.05
N THR A 11 -42.89 7.94 -14.89
CA THR A 11 -43.27 9.05 -15.76
C THR A 11 -42.95 10.38 -15.07
N THR A 12 -42.21 11.23 -15.76
CA THR A 12 -41.84 12.60 -15.36
C THR A 12 -43.04 13.52 -15.29
N ASP A 13 -43.55 13.75 -14.08
CA ASP A 13 -44.15 15.00 -13.59
C ASP A 13 -44.00 14.99 -12.05
N ASP A 14 -43.72 16.13 -11.42
CA ASP A 14 -43.13 16.30 -10.06
C ASP A 14 -44.06 15.93 -8.87
N SER A 15 -44.68 14.75 -8.90
CA SER A 15 -45.45 14.17 -7.80
C SER A 15 -45.42 12.65 -7.91
N GLN A 16 -44.35 12.00 -7.44
CA GLN A 16 -44.28 10.54 -7.41
C GLN A 16 -45.29 9.98 -6.40
N ILE A 17 -46.24 9.19 -6.89
CA ILE A 17 -47.25 8.50 -6.09
C ILE A 17 -46.67 7.17 -5.62
N VAL A 18 -46.47 6.98 -4.31
CA VAL A 18 -46.28 5.65 -3.73
C VAL A 18 -47.67 5.05 -3.46
N LEU A 19 -48.08 4.09 -4.29
CA LEU A 19 -49.35 3.38 -4.13
C LEU A 19 -49.25 2.33 -3.02
N TYR A 20 -50.00 2.52 -1.93
CA TYR A 20 -50.44 1.40 -1.09
C TYR A 20 -51.74 0.84 -1.68
N GLN A 21 -51.65 -0.27 -2.42
CA GLN A 21 -52.80 -0.99 -2.98
C GLN A 21 -52.93 -2.36 -2.34
N PRO A 22 -53.91 -2.57 -1.44
CA PRO A 22 -54.29 -3.92 -1.05
C PRO A 22 -54.99 -4.66 -2.22
N ASP A 23 -55.89 -3.98 -2.97
CA ASP A 23 -56.80 -4.62 -3.94
C ASP A 23 -57.15 -3.71 -5.16
N GLU A 24 -56.20 -2.96 -5.72
CA GLU A 24 -56.36 -2.05 -6.90
C GLU A 24 -57.36 -0.86 -6.79
N SER A 25 -58.20 -0.79 -5.75
CA SER A 25 -59.34 0.15 -5.70
C SER A 25 -59.10 1.51 -5.02
N VAL A 26 -57.94 1.73 -4.38
CA VAL A 26 -57.64 2.98 -3.67
C VAL A 26 -56.44 3.67 -4.33
N ARG A 27 -56.69 4.83 -4.95
CA ARG A 27 -55.65 5.76 -5.42
C ARG A 27 -55.61 6.94 -4.46
N LEU A 28 -54.49 7.12 -3.78
CA LEU A 28 -54.27 8.25 -2.87
C LEU A 28 -53.23 9.18 -3.51
N GLU A 29 -53.59 10.43 -3.72
CA GLU A 29 -52.60 11.46 -4.06
C GLU A 29 -51.81 11.79 -2.80
N VAL A 30 -50.48 11.64 -2.88
CA VAL A 30 -49.59 11.84 -1.74
C VAL A 30 -48.63 12.98 -2.04
N LYS A 31 -48.39 13.83 -1.04
CA LYS A 31 -47.35 14.86 -1.14
C LYS A 31 -46.05 14.26 -0.62
N LEU A 32 -45.02 14.26 -1.46
CA LEU A 32 -43.67 13.91 -1.04
C LEU A 32 -42.93 15.16 -0.57
N ASP A 33 -41.99 14.98 0.35
CA ASP A 33 -41.01 16.02 0.69
C ASP A 33 -40.10 16.33 -0.52
N ALA A 34 -39.50 17.51 -0.56
CA ALA A 34 -38.63 17.98 -1.65
C ALA A 34 -37.41 17.07 -1.89
N THR A 35 -37.01 16.28 -0.88
CA THR A 35 -35.94 15.25 -0.95
C THR A 35 -36.46 13.85 -1.29
N HIS A 36 -37.78 13.66 -1.45
CA HIS A 36 -38.47 12.38 -1.61
C HIS A 36 -38.31 11.40 -0.42
N GLU A 37 -37.92 11.89 0.76
CA GLU A 37 -37.58 11.03 1.91
C GLU A 37 -38.79 10.60 2.75
N THR A 38 -39.93 11.30 2.66
CA THR A 38 -41.13 10.97 3.47
C THR A 38 -42.44 11.37 2.80
N VAL A 39 -43.52 10.75 3.27
CA VAL A 39 -44.90 10.94 2.76
C VAL A 39 -45.70 11.80 3.73
N TRP A 40 -46.45 12.75 3.19
CA TRP A 40 -47.32 13.64 3.94
C TRP A 40 -48.78 13.48 3.53
N LEU A 41 -49.65 13.22 4.51
CA LEU A 41 -51.10 13.07 4.31
C LEU A 41 -51.91 13.99 5.21
N THR A 42 -53.04 14.47 4.70
CA THR A 42 -54.07 15.14 5.51
C THR A 42 -54.86 14.13 6.36
N GLN A 43 -55.55 14.58 7.40
CA GLN A 43 -56.41 13.69 8.21
C GLN A 43 -57.49 12.99 7.36
N GLN A 44 -57.96 13.64 6.30
CA GLN A 44 -58.95 13.05 5.40
C GLN A 44 -58.33 11.92 4.59
N GLN A 45 -57.16 12.15 3.98
CA GLN A 45 -56.41 11.12 3.25
C GLN A 45 -56.03 9.93 4.13
N ILE A 46 -55.66 10.17 5.39
CA ILE A 46 -55.40 9.08 6.36
C ILE A 46 -56.67 8.30 6.67
N ALA A 47 -57.81 8.99 6.77
CA ALA A 47 -59.10 8.34 7.00
C ALA A 47 -59.48 7.45 5.80
N ASP A 48 -59.27 7.93 4.58
CA ASP A 48 -59.54 7.20 3.34
C ASP A 48 -58.60 5.98 3.21
N LEU A 49 -57.30 6.17 3.47
CA LEU A 49 -56.28 5.11 3.49
C LEU A 49 -56.68 3.96 4.42
N PHE A 50 -57.10 4.29 5.64
CA PHE A 50 -57.50 3.29 6.64
C PHE A 50 -58.99 2.94 6.61
N GLY A 51 -59.77 3.41 5.65
CA GLY A 51 -61.20 3.09 5.53
C GLY A 51 -62.01 3.46 6.78
N THR A 52 -61.73 4.62 7.38
CA THR A 52 -62.39 5.12 8.58
C THR A 52 -62.88 6.56 8.39
N LYS A 53 -63.53 7.13 9.42
CA LYS A 53 -64.01 8.52 9.39
C LYS A 53 -62.95 9.46 9.94
N ARG A 54 -62.83 10.66 9.37
CA ARG A 54 -61.92 11.72 9.82
C ARG A 54 -61.93 11.97 11.35
N PRO A 55 -63.08 12.00 12.06
CA PRO A 55 -63.08 12.19 13.52
C PRO A 55 -62.33 11.11 14.30
N ALA A 56 -62.27 9.87 13.79
CA ALA A 56 -61.48 8.81 14.40
C ALA A 56 -59.99 9.11 14.31
N ILE A 57 -59.52 9.60 13.16
CA ILE A 57 -58.13 10.03 12.95
C ILE A 57 -57.78 11.19 13.90
N THR A 58 -58.66 12.19 14.01
CA THR A 58 -58.47 13.31 14.94
C THR A 58 -58.33 12.82 16.39
N LYS A 59 -59.17 11.87 16.82
CA LYS A 59 -59.08 11.26 18.16
C LYS A 59 -57.75 10.53 18.36
N HIS A 60 -57.32 9.71 17.40
CA HIS A 60 -56.08 8.96 17.52
C HIS A 60 -54.85 9.88 17.59
N LEU A 61 -54.78 10.90 16.73
CA LEU A 61 -53.73 11.91 16.75
C LEU A 61 -53.68 12.67 18.08
N SER A 62 -54.84 13.11 18.59
CA SER A 62 -54.90 13.76 19.89
C SER A 62 -54.34 12.87 21.00
N ASN A 63 -54.66 11.58 20.99
CA ASN A 63 -54.17 10.64 21.98
C ASN A 63 -52.67 10.36 21.83
N ILE A 64 -52.14 10.29 20.60
CA ILE A 64 -50.69 10.11 20.31
C ILE A 64 -49.89 11.26 20.93
N TYR A 65 -50.35 12.50 20.71
CA TYR A 65 -49.68 13.68 21.24
C TYR A 65 -49.85 13.82 22.75
N ALA A 66 -51.03 13.51 23.29
CA ALA A 66 -51.27 13.55 24.73
C ALA A 66 -50.42 12.51 25.49
N SER A 67 -50.14 11.35 24.88
CA SER A 67 -49.25 10.34 25.47
C SER A 67 -47.76 10.64 25.28
N GLY A 68 -47.40 11.66 24.51
CA GLY A 68 -46.01 11.94 24.15
C GLY A 68 -45.36 10.89 23.25
N GLU A 69 -46.14 10.09 22.52
CA GLU A 69 -45.59 9.08 21.59
C GLU A 69 -44.89 9.77 20.41
N LEU A 70 -45.46 10.88 19.94
CA LEU A 70 -44.86 11.73 18.91
C LEU A 70 -44.88 13.19 19.37
N ASP A 71 -43.90 13.97 18.91
CA ASP A 71 -43.94 15.42 19.00
C ASP A 71 -44.77 16.01 17.86
N LYS A 72 -45.72 16.88 18.22
CA LYS A 72 -46.63 17.50 17.26
C LYS A 72 -45.89 18.46 16.32
N ASN A 73 -44.89 19.17 16.81
CA ASN A 73 -44.16 20.15 15.99
C ASN A 73 -43.28 19.47 14.92
N SER A 74 -42.84 18.24 15.21
CA SER A 74 -42.00 17.44 14.30
C SER A 74 -42.79 16.59 13.31
N THR A 75 -44.07 16.29 13.58
CA THR A 75 -44.88 15.34 12.79
C THR A 75 -46.06 15.97 12.06
N CYS A 76 -46.29 17.27 12.25
CA CYS A 76 -47.40 18.00 11.66
C CYS A 76 -46.92 19.31 11.03
N SER A 77 -47.35 19.57 9.79
CA SER A 77 -47.07 20.79 9.06
C SER A 77 -48.37 21.45 8.60
N ILE A 78 -48.47 22.77 8.70
CA ILE A 78 -49.64 23.53 8.27
C ILE A 78 -49.32 24.22 6.94
N LEU A 79 -50.08 23.90 5.90
CA LEU A 79 -50.00 24.58 4.61
C LEU A 79 -51.25 25.45 4.41
N GLU A 80 -51.04 26.75 4.24
CA GLU A 80 -52.09 27.71 3.94
C GLU A 80 -52.36 27.74 2.43
N HIS A 81 -53.62 27.56 2.03
CA HIS A 81 -54.03 27.73 0.63
C HIS A 81 -55.15 28.77 0.55
N MET A 82 -55.13 29.56 -0.53
CA MET A 82 -56.18 30.54 -0.84
C MET A 82 -57.37 29.82 -1.49
N GLY A 83 -58.57 30.03 -0.97
CA GLY A 83 -59.78 29.52 -1.60
C GLY A 83 -60.02 30.12 -2.99
N ASN A 84 -60.78 29.40 -3.82
CA ASN A 84 -61.09 29.77 -5.21
C ASN A 84 -61.75 31.16 -5.35
N ASP A 85 -62.31 31.68 -4.26
CA ASP A 85 -63.04 32.95 -4.18
C ASP A 85 -62.18 34.12 -3.64
N GLY A 86 -60.88 33.90 -3.40
CA GLY A 86 -59.90 34.90 -2.95
C GLY A 86 -60.13 35.48 -1.54
N LYS A 87 -61.25 35.14 -0.89
CA LYS A 87 -61.71 35.75 0.37
C LYS A 87 -61.46 34.91 1.62
N GLN A 88 -61.10 33.62 1.49
CA GLN A 88 -60.89 32.72 2.63
C GLN A 88 -59.57 31.97 2.51
N ARG A 89 -58.77 31.99 3.58
CA ARG A 89 -57.57 31.16 3.73
C ARG A 89 -57.96 29.88 4.47
N TYR A 90 -57.63 28.73 3.89
CA TYR A 90 -57.78 27.44 4.54
C TYR A 90 -56.40 26.94 4.98
N ALA A 91 -56.23 26.78 6.29
CA ALA A 91 -55.07 26.10 6.86
C ALA A 91 -55.33 24.59 6.84
N THR A 92 -54.59 23.86 6.01
CA THR A 92 -54.68 22.39 5.97
C THR A 92 -53.47 21.79 6.66
N THR A 93 -53.74 20.91 7.63
CA THR A 93 -52.70 20.21 8.38
C THR A 93 -52.34 18.88 7.71
N TYR A 94 -51.06 18.68 7.49
CA TYR A 94 -50.45 17.46 6.95
C TYR A 94 -49.65 16.75 8.04
N TYR A 95 -49.60 15.42 7.94
CA TYR A 95 -48.97 14.53 8.89
C TYR A 95 -47.98 13.64 8.17
N ASN A 96 -46.78 13.49 8.74
CA ASN A 96 -45.70 12.71 8.16
C ASN A 96 -45.93 11.19 8.31
N LEU A 97 -45.00 10.40 7.75
CA LEU A 97 -45.05 8.93 7.80
C LEU A 97 -45.16 8.37 9.23
N ASP A 98 -44.47 8.94 10.22
CA ASP A 98 -44.52 8.46 11.61
C ASP A 98 -45.93 8.58 12.19
N ALA A 99 -46.58 9.73 11.99
CA ALA A 99 -47.96 9.93 12.41
C ALA A 99 -48.92 8.97 11.67
N ILE A 100 -48.70 8.72 10.38
CA ILE A 100 -49.50 7.78 9.58
C ILE A 100 -49.36 6.35 10.12
N ILE A 101 -48.12 5.92 10.41
CA ILE A 101 -47.82 4.59 10.98
C ILE A 101 -48.49 4.46 12.35
N SER A 102 -48.27 5.40 13.26
CA SER A 102 -48.85 5.38 14.62
C SER A 102 -50.38 5.31 14.59
N VAL A 103 -51.02 6.07 13.69
CA VAL A 103 -52.47 5.99 13.50
C VAL A 103 -52.89 4.64 12.92
N GLY A 104 -52.18 4.13 11.91
CA GLY A 104 -52.46 2.83 11.28
C GLY A 104 -52.43 1.66 12.28
N TYR A 105 -51.56 1.72 13.29
CA TYR A 105 -51.54 0.73 14.36
C TYR A 105 -52.72 0.84 15.33
N ARG A 106 -53.30 2.03 15.49
CA ARG A 106 -54.40 2.31 16.44
C ARG A 106 -55.81 2.22 15.83
N VAL A 107 -55.93 2.30 14.50
CA VAL A 107 -57.22 2.17 13.80
C VAL A 107 -57.65 0.70 13.73
N ASN A 108 -58.95 0.47 13.99
CA ASN A 108 -59.57 -0.84 13.85
C ASN A 108 -60.37 -0.92 12.54
N SER A 109 -59.70 -1.31 11.46
CA SER A 109 -60.30 -1.55 10.14
C SER A 109 -59.58 -2.66 9.38
N ILE A 110 -60.21 -3.18 8.33
CA ILE A 110 -59.60 -4.16 7.43
C ILE A 110 -58.36 -3.55 6.74
N ASN A 111 -58.47 -2.31 6.26
CA ASN A 111 -57.37 -1.59 5.61
C ASN A 111 -56.18 -1.37 6.57
N ALA A 112 -56.44 -1.00 7.83
CA ALA A 112 -55.40 -0.85 8.85
C ALA A 112 -54.73 -2.20 9.18
N THR A 113 -55.50 -3.29 9.18
CA THR A 113 -54.96 -4.65 9.36
C THR A 113 -54.07 -5.07 8.20
N ALA A 114 -54.47 -4.80 6.96
CA ALA A 114 -53.65 -5.02 5.78
C ALA A 114 -52.36 -4.18 5.85
N PHE A 115 -52.46 -2.91 6.27
CA PHE A 115 -51.31 -2.01 6.39
C PHE A 115 -50.30 -2.53 7.41
N ARG A 116 -50.77 -2.96 8.59
CA ARG A 116 -49.92 -3.58 9.61
C ARG A 116 -49.21 -4.83 9.10
N ARG A 117 -49.92 -5.71 8.36
CA ARG A 117 -49.33 -6.91 7.75
C ARG A 117 -48.24 -6.55 6.75
N TRP A 118 -48.52 -5.60 5.86
CA TRP A 118 -47.56 -5.09 4.89
C TRP A 118 -46.32 -4.50 5.59
N ALA A 119 -46.51 -3.56 6.50
CA ALA A 119 -45.40 -2.92 7.24
C ALA A 119 -44.54 -3.94 8.02
N THR A 120 -45.19 -4.91 8.66
CA THR A 120 -44.48 -5.99 9.38
C THR A 120 -43.67 -6.88 8.43
N ASN A 121 -44.20 -7.18 7.24
CA ASN A 121 -43.48 -7.98 6.25
C ASN A 121 -42.26 -7.24 5.70
N ILE A 122 -42.41 -5.96 5.36
CA ILE A 122 -41.29 -5.11 4.94
C ILE A 122 -40.20 -5.08 6.02
N LEU A 123 -40.57 -4.81 7.27
CA LEU A 123 -39.61 -4.83 8.38
C LEU A 123 -38.89 -6.18 8.49
N ARG A 124 -39.63 -7.29 8.37
CA ARG A 124 -39.03 -8.64 8.41
C ARG A 124 -38.03 -8.85 7.26
N GLU A 125 -38.39 -8.45 6.05
CA GLU A 125 -37.52 -8.58 4.88
C GLU A 125 -36.23 -7.78 5.06
N TYR A 126 -36.32 -6.51 5.49
CA TYR A 126 -35.15 -5.69 5.76
C TYR A 126 -34.27 -6.28 6.87
N LEU A 127 -34.85 -6.85 7.93
CA LEU A 127 -34.08 -7.51 8.99
C LEU A 127 -33.35 -8.77 8.48
N LEU A 128 -34.00 -9.58 7.64
CA LEU A 128 -33.39 -10.78 7.06
C LEU A 128 -32.29 -10.45 6.04
N GLN A 129 -32.53 -9.45 5.19
CA GLN A 129 -31.53 -8.93 4.26
C GLN A 129 -30.35 -8.33 5.03
N GLY A 130 -30.62 -7.51 6.04
CA GLY A 130 -29.61 -6.92 6.91
C GLY A 130 -28.77 -7.98 7.62
N TYR A 131 -29.38 -9.05 8.14
CA TYR A 131 -28.65 -10.17 8.72
C TYR A 131 -27.75 -10.87 7.69
N SER A 132 -28.25 -11.09 6.47
CA SER A 132 -27.50 -11.75 5.40
C SER A 132 -26.31 -10.91 4.93
N VAL A 133 -26.53 -9.61 4.74
CA VAL A 133 -25.47 -8.64 4.40
C VAL A 133 -24.43 -8.56 5.51
N ASN A 134 -24.86 -8.47 6.78
CA ASN A 134 -23.94 -8.40 7.91
C ASN A 134 -23.09 -9.67 8.03
N ARG A 135 -23.68 -10.86 7.86
CA ARG A 135 -22.93 -12.12 7.83
C ARG A 135 -21.91 -12.14 6.68
N HIS A 136 -22.28 -11.63 5.51
CA HIS A 136 -21.36 -11.54 4.38
C HIS A 136 -20.19 -10.57 4.65
N LEU A 137 -20.47 -9.41 5.26
CA LEU A 137 -19.46 -8.44 5.66
C LEU A 137 -18.46 -9.00 6.69
N ILE A 138 -18.95 -9.71 7.71
CA ILE A 138 -18.08 -10.37 8.69
C ILE A 138 -17.16 -11.38 8.01
N ALA A 139 -17.69 -12.21 7.11
CA ALA A 139 -16.88 -13.19 6.39
C ALA A 139 -15.83 -12.52 5.47
N LEU A 140 -16.18 -11.41 4.82
CA LEU A 140 -15.22 -10.62 4.04
C LEU A 140 -14.11 -10.04 4.92
N GLN A 141 -14.45 -9.51 6.09
CA GLN A 141 -13.48 -8.97 7.04
C GLN A 141 -12.48 -10.04 7.50
N GLU A 142 -12.97 -11.20 7.94
CA GLU A 142 -12.09 -12.32 8.35
C GLU A 142 -11.15 -12.78 7.22
N ASN A 143 -11.63 -12.79 5.98
CA ASN A 143 -10.81 -13.14 4.82
C ASN A 143 -9.77 -12.06 4.51
N MET A 144 -10.11 -10.77 4.67
CA MET A 144 -9.16 -9.68 4.52
C MET A 144 -8.08 -9.74 5.59
N ASP A 145 -8.43 -9.99 6.85
CA ASP A 145 -7.48 -10.09 7.96
C ASP A 145 -6.47 -11.21 7.70
N LYS A 146 -6.93 -12.41 7.27
CA LYS A 146 -6.04 -13.53 6.89
C LYS A 146 -5.09 -13.18 5.74
N ARG A 147 -5.58 -12.42 4.75
CA ARG A 147 -4.74 -11.98 3.62
C ARG A 147 -3.73 -10.94 4.07
N MET A 148 -4.11 -10.05 4.98
CA MET A 148 -3.23 -9.03 5.53
C MET A 148 -2.08 -9.65 6.30
N THR A 149 -2.38 -10.59 7.22
CA THR A 149 -1.33 -11.30 7.98
C THR A 149 -0.38 -12.04 7.05
N HIS A 150 -0.89 -12.65 5.97
CA HIS A 150 -0.04 -13.33 4.99
C HIS A 150 0.86 -12.35 4.21
N ILE A 151 0.37 -11.16 3.88
CA ILE A 151 1.15 -10.11 3.22
C ILE A 151 2.24 -9.60 4.18
N GLU A 152 1.92 -9.37 5.45
CA GLU A 152 2.88 -8.94 6.48
C GLU A 152 4.01 -9.96 6.64
N ASP A 153 3.70 -11.26 6.68
CA ASP A 153 4.70 -12.33 6.73
C ASP A 153 5.60 -12.34 5.50
N ILE A 154 5.02 -12.18 4.29
CA ILE A 154 5.78 -12.11 3.04
C ILE A 154 6.69 -10.88 3.05
N GLN A 155 6.19 -9.72 3.47
CA GLN A 155 6.97 -8.48 3.55
C GLN A 155 8.12 -8.62 4.55
N ALA A 156 7.87 -9.19 5.73
CA ALA A 156 8.93 -9.45 6.71
C ALA A 156 10.02 -10.36 6.13
N LYS A 157 9.64 -11.42 5.41
CA LYS A 157 10.59 -12.32 4.75
C LYS A 157 11.37 -11.62 3.63
N GLN A 158 10.73 -10.79 2.81
CA GLN A 158 11.39 -10.00 1.78
C GLN A 158 12.36 -8.97 2.38
N GLN A 159 11.98 -8.30 3.47
CA GLN A 159 12.84 -7.36 4.19
C GLN A 159 14.09 -8.07 4.71
N GLN A 160 13.94 -9.24 5.32
CA GLN A 160 15.07 -10.05 5.77
C GLN A 160 16.01 -10.45 4.63
N GLN A 161 15.46 -10.84 3.47
CA GLN A 161 16.25 -11.15 2.28
C GLN A 161 16.97 -9.91 1.74
N LEU A 162 16.32 -8.75 1.72
CA LEU A 162 16.91 -7.48 1.31
C LEU A 162 18.04 -7.06 2.27
N ASP A 163 17.82 -7.14 3.58
CA ASP A 163 18.82 -6.82 4.59
C ASP A 163 20.04 -7.77 4.48
N PHE A 164 19.81 -9.05 4.22
CA PHE A 164 20.87 -10.01 3.91
C PHE A 164 21.66 -9.61 2.66
N PHE A 165 20.96 -9.22 1.59
CA PHE A 165 21.58 -8.77 0.35
C PHE A 165 22.37 -7.47 0.52
N ILE A 166 21.82 -6.46 1.22
CA ILE A 166 22.53 -5.20 1.52
C ILE A 166 23.82 -5.48 2.31
N ARG A 167 23.75 -6.35 3.33
CA ARG A 167 24.93 -6.75 4.12
C ARG A 167 25.98 -7.50 3.31
N THR A 168 25.59 -8.18 2.22
CA THR A 168 26.51 -8.97 1.37
C THR A 168 26.97 -8.23 0.11
N SER A 169 26.29 -7.14 -0.29
CA SER A 169 26.48 -6.47 -1.59
C SER A 169 27.07 -5.06 -1.49
N THR A 170 26.99 -4.43 -0.31
CA THR A 170 27.77 -3.22 -0.05
C THR A 170 29.12 -3.67 0.50
N PRO A 171 30.27 -3.38 -0.14
CA PRO A 171 31.53 -3.40 0.59
C PRO A 171 31.30 -2.48 1.79
N PRO A 172 31.50 -2.94 3.03
CA PRO A 172 31.26 -2.10 4.18
C PRO A 172 32.10 -0.82 4.03
N ALA A 173 31.71 0.26 4.71
CA ALA A 173 32.48 1.49 4.83
C ALA A 173 33.87 1.29 5.52
N GLU A 174 34.38 0.06 5.56
CA GLU A 174 35.62 -0.41 6.19
C GLU A 174 36.87 -0.17 5.33
N MET A 175 36.73 0.29 4.09
CA MET A 175 37.87 0.55 3.20
C MET A 175 38.06 2.03 2.86
N VAL A 176 37.70 2.92 3.80
CA VAL A 176 38.14 4.31 3.82
C VAL A 176 39.12 4.47 4.97
N PHE A 177 40.32 4.97 4.68
CA PHE A 177 41.41 5.09 5.64
C PHE A 177 41.76 6.56 5.83
N PHE A 178 41.85 7.03 7.07
CA PHE A 178 42.27 8.38 7.41
C PHE A 178 43.77 8.44 7.70
N GLU A 179 44.31 9.65 7.86
CA GLU A 179 45.71 9.85 8.24
C GLU A 179 45.99 9.18 9.60
N GLY A 180 46.93 8.23 9.62
CA GLY A 180 47.27 7.42 10.79
C GLY A 180 46.82 5.95 10.73
N ASP A 181 45.91 5.59 9.81
CA ASP A 181 45.29 4.25 9.73
C ASP A 181 46.16 3.20 8.99
N PHE A 182 47.48 3.28 9.11
CA PHE A 182 48.43 2.46 8.32
C PHE A 182 48.19 0.96 8.46
N TYR A 183 48.06 0.49 9.69
CA TYR A 183 47.87 -0.93 9.99
C TYR A 183 46.51 -1.42 9.51
N THR A 184 45.46 -0.61 9.69
CA THR A 184 44.10 -0.92 9.24
C THR A 184 44.07 -1.05 7.71
N ALA A 185 44.68 -0.11 6.98
CA ALA A 185 44.78 -0.16 5.53
C ALA A 185 45.57 -1.39 5.03
N ARG A 186 46.69 -1.72 5.70
CA ARG A 186 47.48 -2.91 5.39
C ARG A 186 46.67 -4.19 5.56
N VAL A 187 46.02 -4.36 6.72
CA VAL A 187 45.24 -5.58 7.04
C VAL A 187 44.05 -5.73 6.11
N ALA A 188 43.35 -4.64 5.78
CA ALA A 188 42.25 -4.67 4.82
C ALA A 188 42.73 -5.16 3.44
N LEU A 189 43.84 -4.63 2.95
CA LEU A 189 44.42 -5.03 1.67
C LEU A 189 44.91 -6.49 1.68
N GLU A 190 45.56 -6.94 2.77
CA GLU A 190 45.97 -8.35 2.90
C GLU A 190 44.78 -9.29 2.91
N ASN A 191 43.73 -8.96 3.65
CA ASN A 191 42.53 -9.80 3.72
C ASN A 191 41.86 -9.90 2.36
N LEU A 192 41.88 -8.80 1.59
CA LEU A 192 41.36 -8.77 0.23
C LEU A 192 42.16 -9.70 -0.69
N VAL A 193 43.49 -9.58 -0.68
CA VAL A 193 44.39 -10.43 -1.48
C VAL A 193 44.31 -11.90 -1.05
N ARG A 194 44.25 -12.17 0.27
CA ARG A 194 44.08 -13.51 0.85
C ARG A 194 42.77 -14.18 0.43
N SER A 195 41.74 -13.39 0.09
CA SER A 195 40.43 -13.91 -0.30
C SER A 195 40.42 -14.55 -1.71
N ALA A 196 41.41 -14.22 -2.55
CA ALA A 196 41.55 -14.74 -3.91
C ALA A 196 41.60 -16.27 -3.95
N ASN A 197 40.99 -16.86 -4.97
CA ASN A 197 41.00 -18.31 -5.20
C ASN A 197 41.67 -18.70 -6.51
N HIS A 198 41.75 -17.79 -7.48
CA HIS A 198 42.19 -18.07 -8.84
C HIS A 198 43.28 -17.09 -9.28
N ARG A 199 43.06 -15.77 -9.17
CA ARG A 199 44.03 -14.77 -9.60
C ARG A 199 44.05 -13.49 -8.77
N VAL A 200 45.21 -12.86 -8.71
CA VAL A 200 45.40 -11.49 -8.22
C VAL A 200 46.18 -10.70 -9.26
N VAL A 201 45.62 -9.58 -9.71
CA VAL A 201 46.32 -8.66 -10.63
C VAL A 201 46.46 -7.29 -9.99
N ILE A 202 47.69 -6.78 -9.91
CA ILE A 202 48.01 -5.43 -9.45
C ILE A 202 48.37 -4.56 -10.66
N ILE A 203 47.75 -3.40 -10.78
CA ILE A 203 48.12 -2.38 -11.77
C ILE A 203 48.53 -1.14 -10.99
N ASP A 204 49.85 -0.90 -10.89
CA ASP A 204 50.41 0.20 -10.12
C ASP A 204 51.71 0.71 -10.76
N GLY A 205 51.85 2.04 -10.83
CA GLY A 205 53.07 2.69 -11.32
C GLY A 205 54.24 2.59 -10.35
N TYR A 206 53.97 2.27 -9.08
CA TYR A 206 54.97 2.21 -8.01
C TYR A 206 54.95 0.84 -7.34
N VAL A 207 55.78 -0.07 -7.84
CA VAL A 207 55.96 -1.40 -7.26
C VAL A 207 57.25 -1.45 -6.46
N SER A 208 57.19 -2.01 -5.25
CA SER A 208 58.36 -2.19 -4.38
C SER A 208 58.31 -3.54 -3.67
N ALA A 209 59.32 -3.85 -2.85
CA ALA A 209 59.32 -5.06 -2.02
C ALA A 209 58.05 -5.21 -1.16
N ARG A 210 57.49 -4.09 -0.68
CA ARG A 210 56.25 -4.08 0.13
C ARG A 210 55.02 -4.54 -0.65
N THR A 211 54.99 -4.25 -1.96
CA THR A 211 53.93 -4.75 -2.86
C THR A 211 53.97 -6.28 -2.94
N LEU A 212 55.17 -6.86 -2.97
CA LEU A 212 55.36 -8.30 -3.00
C LEU A 212 55.00 -8.96 -1.66
N ASP A 213 55.30 -8.30 -0.54
CA ASP A 213 54.90 -8.76 0.79
C ASP A 213 53.38 -8.90 0.92
N ILE A 214 52.61 -8.04 0.24
CA ILE A 214 51.14 -8.15 0.20
C ILE A 214 50.72 -9.39 -0.58
N LEU A 215 51.37 -9.70 -1.71
CA LEU A 215 51.04 -10.86 -2.53
C LEU A 215 51.41 -12.19 -1.87
N ASN A 216 52.42 -12.20 -1.00
CA ASN A 216 52.84 -13.39 -0.27
C ASN A 216 51.76 -13.98 0.66
N VAL A 217 50.66 -13.25 0.91
CA VAL A 217 49.52 -13.75 1.71
C VAL A 217 48.50 -14.54 0.90
N CYS A 218 48.66 -14.60 -0.43
CA CYS A 218 47.81 -15.39 -1.33
C CYS A 218 47.79 -16.87 -0.94
N LYS A 219 46.68 -17.55 -1.28
CA LYS A 219 46.59 -19.00 -1.16
C LYS A 219 47.51 -19.67 -2.20
N HIS A 220 47.96 -20.88 -1.89
CA HIS A 220 48.76 -21.68 -2.82
C HIS A 220 47.97 -21.94 -4.12
N GLY A 221 48.63 -21.77 -5.27
CA GLY A 221 48.03 -21.97 -6.60
C GLY A 221 47.27 -20.77 -7.19
N VAL A 222 47.23 -19.63 -6.50
CA VAL A 222 46.67 -18.38 -7.06
C VAL A 222 47.68 -17.74 -8.02
N GLU A 223 47.24 -17.41 -9.22
CA GLU A 223 48.06 -16.73 -10.22
C GLU A 223 48.25 -15.25 -9.85
N MET A 224 49.49 -14.77 -9.79
CA MET A 224 49.80 -13.40 -9.36
C MET A 224 50.50 -12.64 -10.48
N LEU A 225 49.90 -11.51 -10.88
CA LEU A 225 50.37 -10.70 -11.99
C LEU A 225 50.46 -9.22 -11.59
N ILE A 226 51.56 -8.56 -11.97
CA ILE A 226 51.78 -7.13 -11.75
C ILE A 226 51.98 -6.42 -13.09
N TYR A 227 51.18 -5.39 -13.36
CA TYR A 227 51.42 -4.41 -14.42
C TYR A 227 52.00 -3.14 -13.82
N THR A 228 53.16 -2.71 -14.33
CA THR A 228 53.82 -1.48 -13.88
C THR A 228 54.55 -0.77 -15.02
N GLY A 229 54.94 0.49 -14.82
CA GLY A 229 55.65 1.28 -15.84
C GLY A 229 57.11 0.88 -16.05
N GLY A 230 57.77 0.31 -15.03
CA GLY A 230 59.21 0.06 -15.04
C GLY A 230 59.60 -1.38 -14.71
N VAL A 231 60.10 -2.12 -15.71
CA VAL A 231 60.71 -3.46 -15.57
C VAL A 231 62.22 -3.44 -15.86
N GLY A 232 62.91 -2.43 -15.34
CA GLY A 232 64.36 -2.28 -15.51
C GLY A 232 65.18 -3.27 -14.66
N ARG A 233 66.53 -3.19 -14.76
CA ARG A 233 67.45 -4.09 -14.03
C ARG A 233 67.23 -4.15 -12.52
N GLY A 234 66.82 -3.03 -11.90
CA GLY A 234 66.52 -2.99 -10.46
C GLY A 234 65.30 -3.83 -10.09
N MET A 235 64.23 -3.72 -10.89
CA MET A 235 63.01 -4.53 -10.69
C MET A 235 63.30 -6.01 -10.94
N GLN A 236 64.08 -6.33 -11.97
CA GLN A 236 64.46 -7.72 -12.24
C GLN A 236 65.19 -8.35 -11.06
N ARG A 237 66.16 -7.64 -10.46
CA ARG A 237 66.84 -8.13 -9.24
C ARG A 237 65.88 -8.34 -8.08
N LEU A 238 64.93 -7.43 -7.89
CA LEU A 238 63.92 -7.56 -6.84
C LEU A 238 63.05 -8.80 -7.06
N MET A 239 62.66 -9.10 -8.30
CA MET A 239 61.93 -10.32 -8.65
C MET A 239 62.78 -11.56 -8.43
N ASP A 240 64.03 -11.56 -8.88
CA ASP A 240 64.95 -12.70 -8.72
C ASP A 240 65.19 -13.01 -7.22
N GLU A 241 65.33 -11.97 -6.39
CA GLU A 241 65.44 -12.11 -4.93
C GLU A 241 64.15 -12.65 -4.30
N HIS A 242 62.99 -12.16 -4.75
CA HIS A 242 61.69 -12.62 -4.26
C HIS A 242 61.43 -14.09 -4.64
N ASP A 243 61.64 -14.47 -5.90
CA ASP A 243 61.50 -15.85 -6.38
C ASP A 243 62.44 -16.81 -5.65
N HIS A 244 63.65 -16.35 -5.28
CA HIS A 244 64.57 -17.14 -4.47
C HIS A 244 64.06 -17.39 -3.05
N LEU A 245 63.45 -16.38 -2.43
CA LEU A 245 62.93 -16.47 -1.05
C LEU A 245 61.56 -17.17 -0.99
N PHE A 246 60.75 -17.06 -2.03
CA PHE A 246 59.36 -17.54 -2.09
C PHE A 246 59.07 -18.35 -3.36
N PRO A 247 59.72 -19.51 -3.57
CA PRO A 247 59.62 -20.27 -4.82
C PRO A 247 58.20 -20.81 -5.12
N GLU A 248 57.36 -20.93 -4.10
CA GLU A 248 55.96 -21.38 -4.22
C GLU A 248 54.96 -20.25 -4.52
N SER A 249 55.41 -19.00 -4.46
CA SER A 249 54.58 -17.79 -4.61
C SER A 249 55.06 -16.92 -5.76
N ARG A 250 55.33 -17.53 -6.91
CA ARG A 250 55.87 -16.83 -8.08
C ARG A 250 54.95 -15.71 -8.55
N VAL A 251 55.53 -14.53 -8.78
CA VAL A 251 54.82 -13.34 -9.28
C VAL A 251 55.30 -13.00 -10.67
N ASP A 252 54.38 -12.94 -11.64
CA ASP A 252 54.69 -12.47 -12.98
C ASP A 252 54.61 -10.94 -13.01
N ILE A 253 55.58 -10.30 -13.66
CA ILE A 253 55.61 -8.85 -13.84
C ILE A 253 55.65 -8.49 -15.33
N ARG A 254 54.81 -7.54 -15.72
CA ARG A 254 54.68 -7.06 -17.09
C ARG A 254 54.74 -5.54 -17.12
N LYS A 255 55.33 -5.01 -18.19
CA LYS A 255 55.22 -3.59 -18.49
C LYS A 255 53.85 -3.31 -19.08
N TRP A 256 53.11 -2.34 -18.54
CA TRP A 256 51.84 -1.93 -19.15
C TRP A 256 52.05 -1.31 -20.53
N ARG A 257 51.09 -1.50 -21.44
CA ARG A 257 51.12 -0.90 -22.78
C ARG A 257 50.66 0.55 -22.78
N LYS A 258 49.57 0.85 -22.05
CA LYS A 258 49.07 2.20 -21.78
C LYS A 258 49.20 2.47 -20.29
N GLU A 259 49.82 3.59 -19.94
CA GLU A 259 50.02 3.93 -18.53
C GLU A 259 48.67 4.28 -17.87
N SER A 260 48.42 3.69 -16.71
CA SER A 260 47.29 4.08 -15.85
C SER A 260 47.76 5.06 -14.81
N HIS A 261 47.05 6.19 -14.66
CA HIS A 261 47.26 7.11 -13.55
C HIS A 261 46.72 6.53 -12.24
N ASP A 262 45.60 5.80 -12.33
CA ASP A 262 44.92 5.21 -11.20
C ASP A 262 45.42 3.79 -10.96
N ARG A 263 45.19 3.29 -9.74
CA ARG A 263 45.69 2.00 -9.30
C ARG A 263 44.54 1.04 -9.22
N TRP A 264 44.75 -0.14 -9.76
CA TRP A 264 43.72 -1.15 -9.83
C TRP A 264 44.20 -2.43 -9.19
N LEU A 265 43.29 -3.10 -8.49
CA LEU A 265 43.49 -4.42 -7.93
C LEU A 265 42.37 -5.31 -8.44
N ILE A 266 42.73 -6.46 -8.99
CA ILE A 266 41.76 -7.46 -9.43
C ILE A 266 41.93 -8.68 -8.55
N ILE A 267 40.83 -9.15 -7.97
CA ILE A 267 40.76 -10.38 -7.18
C ILE A 267 39.74 -11.29 -7.86
N ASP A 268 40.21 -12.38 -8.45
CA ASP A 268 39.41 -13.28 -9.27
C ASP A 268 38.65 -12.50 -10.38
N ASP A 269 37.33 -12.36 -10.25
CA ASP A 269 36.45 -11.65 -11.21
C ASP A 269 36.02 -10.26 -10.71
N ARG A 270 36.64 -9.74 -9.65
CA ARG A 270 36.27 -8.47 -9.00
C ARG A 270 37.34 -7.41 -9.23
N LEU A 271 36.95 -6.26 -9.76
CA LEU A 271 37.82 -5.11 -9.99
C LEU A 271 37.68 -4.09 -8.84
N TYR A 272 38.81 -3.60 -8.34
CA TYR A 272 38.88 -2.57 -7.32
C TYR A 272 39.70 -1.38 -7.80
N HIS A 273 39.20 -0.17 -7.51
CA HIS A 273 39.96 1.07 -7.61
C HIS A 273 40.63 1.38 -6.27
N CYS A 274 41.92 1.69 -6.29
CA CYS A 274 42.72 1.99 -5.11
C CYS A 274 43.20 3.45 -5.15
N GLY A 275 42.74 4.26 -4.19
CA GLY A 275 43.15 5.67 -4.07
C GLY A 275 44.59 5.87 -3.58
N HIS A 276 45.30 4.80 -3.23
CA HIS A 276 46.69 4.81 -2.79
C HIS A 276 47.46 3.67 -3.45
N SER A 277 48.79 3.83 -3.50
CA SER A 277 49.72 2.80 -3.98
C SER A 277 49.61 1.52 -3.16
N LEU A 278 49.70 0.37 -3.84
CA LEU A 278 49.56 -0.97 -3.28
C LEU A 278 50.86 -1.48 -2.65
N ASP A 279 51.72 -0.57 -2.19
CA ASP A 279 52.96 -0.78 -1.43
C ASP A 279 52.76 -0.54 0.08
N ALA A 280 51.52 -0.68 0.55
CA ALA A 280 51.09 -0.38 1.91
C ALA A 280 51.16 1.11 2.29
N ASN A 281 50.98 2.02 1.33
CA ASN A 281 50.96 3.47 1.57
C ASN A 281 49.57 4.00 1.98
N GLY A 282 48.59 3.11 2.20
CA GLY A 282 47.27 3.48 2.72
C GLY A 282 47.37 4.05 4.14
N GLY A 283 46.54 5.04 4.45
CA GLY A 283 46.53 5.70 5.76
C GLY A 283 47.59 6.80 5.95
N HIS A 284 48.46 7.08 4.97
CA HIS A 284 49.30 8.29 4.97
C HIS A 284 48.52 9.56 4.66
N LYS A 285 47.46 9.42 3.86
CA LYS A 285 46.47 10.44 3.54
C LYS A 285 45.12 9.74 3.42
N ILE A 286 44.05 10.54 3.45
CA ILE A 286 42.69 10.04 3.21
C ILE A 286 42.67 9.30 1.86
N SER A 287 42.29 8.03 1.89
CA SER A 287 42.26 7.16 0.72
C SER A 287 41.21 6.06 0.88
N ALA A 288 40.84 5.42 -0.22
CA ALA A 288 39.86 4.35 -0.20
C ALA A 288 40.17 3.25 -1.21
N ILE A 289 39.70 2.04 -0.92
CA ILE A 289 39.66 0.93 -1.88
C ILE A 289 38.19 0.65 -2.18
N ILE A 290 37.78 0.77 -3.45
CA ILE A 290 36.38 0.74 -3.88
C ILE A 290 36.19 -0.38 -4.89
N LEU A 291 35.18 -1.22 -4.68
CA LEU A 291 34.76 -2.22 -5.66
C LEU A 291 34.08 -1.53 -6.85
N MET A 292 34.59 -1.79 -8.04
CA MET A 292 34.02 -1.31 -9.29
C MET A 292 33.04 -2.37 -9.80
N GLY A 293 31.76 -2.03 -9.90
CA GLY A 293 30.69 -2.95 -10.35
C GLY A 293 30.76 -3.31 -11.84
N ILE A 294 31.96 -3.39 -12.43
CA ILE A 294 32.24 -3.68 -13.84
C ILE A 294 33.27 -4.83 -13.93
N THR A 295 33.34 -5.47 -15.10
CA THR A 295 34.20 -6.63 -15.32
C THR A 295 35.68 -6.22 -15.45
N PRO A 296 36.64 -6.96 -14.84
CA PRO A 296 38.08 -6.67 -14.92
C PRO A 296 38.64 -6.53 -16.33
N GLU A 297 38.06 -7.24 -17.30
CA GLU A 297 38.50 -7.33 -18.69
C GLU A 297 38.51 -5.96 -19.40
N ILE A 298 37.64 -5.04 -18.96
CA ILE A 298 37.59 -3.67 -19.49
C ILE A 298 38.93 -2.95 -19.25
N ILE A 299 39.52 -3.14 -18.06
CA ILE A 299 40.81 -2.53 -17.73
C ILE A 299 41.96 -3.37 -18.30
N LEU A 300 41.91 -4.69 -18.18
CA LEU A 300 42.98 -5.57 -18.65
C LEU A 300 43.24 -5.44 -20.17
N SER A 301 42.18 -5.28 -20.97
CA SER A 301 42.30 -5.11 -22.42
C SER A 301 43.08 -3.85 -22.83
N GLU A 302 43.19 -2.85 -21.95
CA GLU A 302 43.98 -1.64 -22.17
C GLU A 302 45.42 -1.78 -21.67
N MET A 303 45.70 -2.77 -20.81
CA MET A 303 47.01 -3.03 -20.21
C MET A 303 47.88 -4.00 -21.04
N GLU A 304 47.24 -4.93 -21.75
CA GLU A 304 47.86 -5.91 -22.68
C GLU A 304 48.30 -5.27 -24.03
#